data_AF-A0A7C8U984-F1
#
_entry.id   AF-A0A7C8U984-F1
#
_cell.length_a   1.000
_cell.length_b   1.000
_cell.length_c   1.000
_cell.angle_alpha   90.00
_cell.angle_beta   90.00
_cell.angle_gamma   90.00
#
_symmetry.space_group_name_H-M   'P 1'
#
loop_
_entity.id
_entity.type
_entity.pdbx_description
1 polymer ?
#
loop_
_entity_poly.entity_id
_entity_poly.type
_entity_poly.pdbx_seq_one_letter_code
_entity_poly.pdbx_strand_id
1 'polypeptide(L)'
;MASKSEHPSSIGDLWHEDGPFVIAHSLGGLITRHAINRRPDLFKCGGVLYAGVPQRCVNVLGPLRNGDSVAFNKDVLNAQANFSFRSTFVFLPEDGQVFMDRKTGGLIDFDLYDPVMWQQYNLSPCVSSTNKPTSVGILSTASGAMATVFREGKDVREKLSRWAPSSPGLLLDGTSRKKTARDDGTASSQNNFIVAPSDILVSEPLGNANEVQEIAATGAGAAAPSMTTPAASNPQNSCTLPLSVTIPYLDRTLRETKKFRSELAFQPALAEQYPPCAVLYSKTTPTVKAARVNGLEGIKNSDYSDLVFGAGDGVVLSREAMLPDGYTCEKRVHCDRGHISLLGDLEAVGQCIEALLEARERNKRRLLRTLGRSTPSSA
;
A
#
# COMPACT_ATOMS: atom_id res chain seq x y z
N MET A 1 13.88 -15.94 -55.02
CA MET A 1 13.03 -14.79 -54.61
C MET A 1 13.43 -14.42 -53.19
N ALA A 2 14.19 -13.34 -53.03
CA ALA A 2 14.63 -12.86 -51.73
C ALA A 2 13.43 -12.21 -51.01
N SER A 3 13.12 -12.65 -49.79
CA SER A 3 12.13 -11.97 -48.95
C SER A 3 12.69 -10.61 -48.56
N LYS A 4 12.05 -9.53 -49.00
CA LYS A 4 12.35 -8.18 -48.54
C LYS A 4 12.21 -8.15 -47.02
N SER A 5 13.27 -7.77 -46.32
CA SER A 5 13.20 -7.34 -44.93
C SER A 5 12.35 -6.08 -44.87
N GLU A 6 11.16 -6.17 -44.28
CA GLU A 6 10.32 -5.01 -43.98
C GLU A 6 11.04 -4.19 -42.91
N HIS A 7 11.65 -3.09 -43.33
CA HIS A 7 12.06 -2.04 -42.40
C HIS A 7 10.79 -1.36 -41.86
N PRO A 8 10.65 -1.15 -40.54
CA PRO A 8 9.47 -0.50 -40.00
C PRO A 8 9.37 0.93 -40.55
N SER A 9 8.31 1.17 -41.31
CA SER A 9 8.14 2.34 -42.18
C SER A 9 7.50 3.54 -41.50
N SER A 10 7.19 3.49 -40.20
CA SER A 10 6.71 4.66 -39.47
C SER A 10 7.26 4.71 -38.04
N ILE A 11 7.36 5.94 -37.51
CA ILE A 11 7.67 6.17 -36.10
C ILE A 11 6.63 5.48 -35.20
N GLY A 12 5.39 5.26 -35.68
CA GLY A 12 4.27 4.59 -35.01
C GLY A 12 4.50 3.09 -34.79
N ASP A 13 5.12 2.41 -35.76
CA ASP A 13 5.38 0.96 -35.69
C ASP A 13 6.50 0.63 -34.69
N LEU A 14 7.39 1.60 -34.41
CA LEU A 14 8.38 1.52 -33.33
C LEU A 14 7.74 1.51 -31.93
N TRP A 15 6.56 2.13 -31.73
CA TRP A 15 5.88 2.14 -30.42
C TRP A 15 5.19 0.80 -30.11
N HIS A 16 4.86 0.00 -31.12
CA HIS A 16 4.27 -1.32 -30.93
C HIS A 16 5.29 -2.35 -30.40
N GLU A 17 6.59 -2.12 -30.61
CA GLU A 17 7.69 -2.94 -30.11
C GLU A 17 8.27 -2.42 -28.77
N ASP A 18 7.79 -1.26 -28.29
CA ASP A 18 8.25 -0.67 -27.03
C ASP A 18 7.35 -1.09 -25.87
N GLY A 19 7.97 -1.63 -24.82
CA GLY A 19 7.32 -1.99 -23.57
C GLY A 19 6.69 -0.80 -22.86
N PRO A 20 5.75 -1.05 -21.94
CA PRO A 20 4.95 0.00 -21.32
C PRO A 20 5.76 0.84 -20.32
N PHE A 21 5.27 2.06 -20.09
CA PHE A 21 5.59 2.81 -18.88
C PHE A 21 4.58 2.46 -17.79
N VAL A 22 5.08 2.04 -16.63
CA VAL A 22 4.24 1.68 -15.49
C VAL A 22 4.52 2.62 -14.33
N ILE A 23 3.48 3.28 -13.85
CA ILE A 23 3.51 4.01 -12.58
C ILE A 23 2.84 3.11 -11.55
N ALA A 24 3.64 2.53 -10.67
CA ALA A 24 3.21 1.56 -9.69
C ALA A 24 3.24 2.18 -8.29
N HIS A 25 2.08 2.23 -7.65
CA HIS A 25 1.93 2.75 -6.29
C HIS A 25 1.68 1.62 -5.29
N SER A 26 2.27 1.71 -4.11
CA SER A 26 2.06 0.78 -3.00
C SER A 26 2.22 -0.70 -3.44
N LEU A 27 1.28 -1.59 -3.08
CA LEU A 27 1.28 -3.00 -3.50
C LEU A 27 1.31 -3.22 -5.01
N GLY A 28 0.84 -2.25 -5.81
CA GLY A 28 0.94 -2.30 -7.27
C GLY A 28 2.37 -2.46 -7.75
N GLY A 29 3.35 -1.92 -7.01
CA GLY A 29 4.76 -2.12 -7.32
C GLY A 29 5.25 -3.55 -7.14
N LEU A 30 4.71 -4.30 -6.17
CA LEU A 30 5.07 -5.71 -6.00
C LEU A 30 4.52 -6.57 -7.13
N ILE A 31 3.30 -6.27 -7.59
CA ILE A 31 2.71 -6.91 -8.77
C ILE A 31 3.56 -6.62 -10.01
N THR A 32 3.93 -5.36 -10.22
CA THR A 32 4.78 -4.94 -11.35
C THR A 32 6.14 -5.64 -11.30
N ARG A 33 6.79 -5.70 -10.14
CA ARG A 33 8.09 -6.38 -9.99
C ARG A 33 7.99 -7.89 -10.27
N HIS A 34 6.93 -8.53 -9.80
CA HIS A 34 6.66 -9.94 -10.11
C HIS A 34 6.49 -10.17 -11.61
N ALA A 35 5.69 -9.33 -12.28
CA ALA A 35 5.47 -9.41 -13.72
C ALA A 35 6.79 -9.23 -14.50
N ILE A 36 7.61 -8.26 -14.11
CA ILE A 36 8.93 -7.99 -14.70
C ILE A 36 9.88 -9.17 -14.50
N ASN A 37 9.89 -9.79 -13.32
CA ASN A 37 10.71 -10.97 -13.06
C ASN A 37 10.27 -12.22 -13.85
N ARG A 38 9.01 -12.26 -14.29
CA ARG A 38 8.43 -13.37 -15.07
C ARG A 38 8.62 -13.19 -16.57
N ARG A 39 8.41 -11.96 -17.05
CA ARG A 39 8.39 -11.60 -18.47
C ARG A 39 9.04 -10.23 -18.68
N PRO A 40 10.36 -10.09 -18.41
CA PRO A 40 11.05 -8.82 -18.60
C PRO A 40 11.03 -8.37 -20.06
N ASP A 41 10.89 -9.33 -20.98
CA ASP A 41 10.74 -9.10 -22.41
C ASP A 41 9.56 -8.19 -22.79
N LEU A 42 8.47 -8.21 -21.99
CA LEU A 42 7.31 -7.33 -22.20
C LEU A 42 7.57 -5.87 -21.82
N PHE A 43 8.64 -5.60 -21.08
CA PHE A 43 9.00 -4.27 -20.57
C PHE A 43 10.23 -3.68 -21.28
N LYS A 44 10.71 -4.33 -22.35
CA LYS A 44 11.84 -3.84 -23.15
C LYS A 44 11.61 -2.42 -23.62
N CYS A 45 12.60 -1.54 -23.45
CA CYS A 45 12.49 -0.13 -23.84
C CYS A 45 11.33 0.64 -23.17
N GLY A 46 10.73 0.11 -22.09
CA GLY A 46 9.77 0.80 -21.23
C GLY A 46 10.44 1.49 -20.04
N GLY A 47 9.68 1.70 -18.97
CA GLY A 47 10.18 2.27 -17.72
C GLY A 47 9.21 2.10 -16.56
N VAL A 48 9.71 2.06 -15.33
CA VAL A 48 8.85 1.81 -14.16
C VAL A 48 9.12 2.81 -13.05
N LEU A 49 8.09 3.54 -12.64
CA LEU A 49 8.09 4.37 -11.45
C LEU A 49 7.50 3.58 -10.28
N TYR A 50 8.28 3.36 -9.24
CA TYR A 50 7.84 2.79 -7.96
C TYR A 50 7.58 3.92 -6.96
N ALA A 51 6.32 4.13 -6.58
CA ALA A 51 5.91 5.15 -5.62
C ALA A 51 5.47 4.51 -4.30
N GLY A 52 6.27 4.69 -3.24
CA GLY A 52 5.97 4.17 -1.89
C GLY A 52 5.78 2.65 -1.86
N VAL A 53 6.55 1.90 -2.65
CA VAL A 53 6.34 0.45 -2.80
C VAL A 53 7.03 -0.30 -1.66
N PRO A 54 6.29 -1.04 -0.81
CA PRO A 54 6.85 -1.59 0.42
C PRO A 54 7.67 -2.86 0.20
N GLN A 55 8.91 -2.89 0.71
CA GLN A 55 9.61 -4.16 0.96
C GLN A 55 9.19 -4.80 2.29
N ARG A 56 9.00 -3.96 3.33
CA ARG A 56 8.51 -4.33 4.68
C ARG A 56 7.47 -3.30 5.13
N CYS A 57 6.40 -3.75 5.80
CA CYS A 57 5.40 -2.86 6.41
C CYS A 57 4.84 -3.51 7.70
N VAL A 58 5.25 -3.01 8.86
CA VAL A 58 4.97 -3.68 10.14
C VAL A 58 3.58 -3.34 10.70
N ASN A 59 2.92 -2.33 10.14
CA ASN A 59 1.67 -1.77 10.66
C ASN A 59 0.45 -2.72 10.57
N VAL A 60 0.61 -3.88 9.92
CA VAL A 60 -0.48 -4.85 9.71
C VAL A 60 -0.75 -5.75 10.92
N LEU A 61 0.16 -5.82 11.90
CA LEU A 61 0.01 -6.70 13.07
C LEU A 61 -1.13 -6.27 13.99
N GLY A 62 -1.36 -4.97 14.13
CA GLY A 62 -2.48 -4.45 14.91
C GLY A 62 -3.83 -4.87 14.30
N PRO A 63 -4.09 -4.59 13.01
CA PRO A 63 -5.33 -5.03 12.35
C PRO A 63 -5.56 -6.54 12.34
N LEU A 64 -4.49 -7.35 12.23
CA LEU A 64 -4.58 -8.81 12.32
C LEU A 64 -5.03 -9.32 13.69
N ARG A 65 -4.67 -8.59 14.75
CA ARG A 65 -4.98 -8.96 16.13
C ARG A 65 -6.31 -8.38 16.61
N ASN A 66 -6.52 -7.09 16.37
CA ASN A 66 -7.59 -6.31 17.00
C ASN A 66 -8.63 -5.82 15.98
N GLY A 67 -8.43 -6.09 14.68
CA GLY A 67 -9.17 -5.43 13.62
C GLY A 67 -8.77 -3.97 13.46
N ASP A 68 -9.43 -3.31 12.53
CA ASP A 68 -9.31 -1.89 12.23
C ASP A 68 -10.71 -1.30 12.05
N SER A 69 -10.83 0.01 12.13
CA SER A 69 -12.10 0.73 11.99
C SER A 69 -12.05 1.66 10.79
N VAL A 70 -13.06 1.58 9.92
CA VAL A 70 -13.22 2.55 8.82
C VAL A 70 -14.29 3.55 9.21
N ALA A 71 -13.87 4.75 9.59
CA ALA A 71 -14.75 5.77 10.18
C ALA A 71 -15.56 5.17 11.36
N PHE A 72 -16.88 5.05 11.22
CA PHE A 72 -17.75 4.48 12.26
C PHE A 72 -18.02 2.97 12.09
N ASN A 73 -17.53 2.34 11.02
CA ASN A 73 -17.79 0.93 10.75
C ASN A 73 -16.67 0.04 11.33
N LYS A 74 -17.06 -0.76 12.33
CA LYS A 74 -16.18 -1.69 13.04
C LYS A 74 -16.22 -3.11 12.49
N ASP A 75 -17.17 -3.42 11.62
CA ASP A 75 -17.44 -4.78 11.16
C ASP A 75 -16.68 -5.12 9.87
N VAL A 76 -16.42 -4.12 9.01
CA VAL A 76 -15.84 -4.34 7.67
C VAL A 76 -14.36 -4.75 7.74
N LEU A 77 -13.60 -4.20 8.68
CA LEU A 77 -12.18 -4.52 8.86
C LEU A 77 -11.90 -5.17 10.22
N ASN A 78 -12.79 -6.02 10.72
CA ASN A 78 -12.50 -6.81 11.92
C ASN A 78 -11.27 -7.73 11.73
N ALA A 79 -10.77 -8.34 12.81
CA ALA A 79 -9.57 -9.17 12.77
C ALA A 79 -9.71 -10.37 11.82
N GLN A 80 -10.90 -10.99 11.74
CA GLN A 80 -11.17 -12.09 10.81
C GLN A 80 -11.14 -11.66 9.35
N ALA A 81 -11.66 -10.48 9.03
CA ALA A 81 -11.62 -9.91 7.68
C ALA A 81 -10.15 -9.65 7.26
N ASN A 82 -9.36 -8.97 8.10
CA ASN A 82 -7.94 -8.73 7.86
C ASN A 82 -7.15 -10.03 7.67
N PHE A 83 -7.43 -11.03 8.48
CA PHE A 83 -6.83 -12.37 8.38
C PHE A 83 -7.22 -13.08 7.07
N SER A 84 -8.40 -12.81 6.52
CA SER A 84 -8.85 -13.41 5.25
C SER A 84 -8.21 -12.80 4.00
N PHE A 85 -7.59 -11.62 4.12
CA PHE A 85 -6.92 -10.99 2.98
C PHE A 85 -5.52 -11.57 2.80
N ARG A 86 -5.27 -12.24 1.66
CA ARG A 86 -3.94 -12.81 1.38
C ARG A 86 -2.86 -11.73 1.25
N SER A 87 -3.22 -10.55 0.74
CA SER A 87 -2.31 -9.41 0.57
C SER A 87 -1.76 -8.87 1.89
N THR A 88 -2.52 -8.98 2.99
CA THR A 88 -2.08 -8.61 4.35
C THR A 88 -0.75 -9.29 4.71
N PHE A 89 -0.59 -10.56 4.37
CA PHE A 89 0.59 -11.33 4.75
C PHE A 89 1.84 -10.92 3.96
N VAL A 90 1.69 -10.27 2.80
CA VAL A 90 2.83 -9.79 1.99
C VAL A 90 3.66 -8.75 2.74
N PHE A 91 3.05 -8.03 3.67
CA PHE A 91 3.71 -7.01 4.49
C PHE A 91 4.62 -7.57 5.59
N LEU A 92 4.45 -8.86 5.93
CA LEU A 92 5.23 -9.52 6.97
C LEU A 92 6.70 -9.60 6.57
N PRO A 93 7.62 -9.06 7.37
CA PRO A 93 9.03 -9.10 7.03
C PRO A 93 9.61 -10.50 7.19
N GLU A 94 10.47 -10.90 6.26
CA GLU A 94 11.11 -12.23 6.23
C GLU A 94 12.17 -12.41 7.33
N ASP A 95 12.69 -11.31 7.87
CA ASP A 95 13.64 -11.30 8.99
C ASP A 95 12.96 -11.41 10.37
N GLY A 96 11.62 -11.42 10.43
CA GLY A 96 10.88 -11.50 11.69
C GLY A 96 10.94 -10.27 12.59
N GLN A 97 11.66 -9.22 12.18
CA GLN A 97 11.97 -8.06 13.03
C GLN A 97 10.82 -7.07 13.07
N VAL A 98 9.79 -7.41 13.84
CA VAL A 98 8.59 -6.57 14.06
C VAL A 98 8.40 -6.17 15.52
N PHE A 99 9.06 -6.87 16.44
CA PHE A 99 8.96 -6.63 17.87
C PHE A 99 10.28 -6.11 18.43
N MET A 100 10.18 -5.15 19.34
CA MET A 100 11.31 -4.63 20.12
C MET A 100 11.06 -4.90 21.59
N ASP A 101 12.02 -5.51 22.28
CA ASP A 101 11.92 -5.73 23.71
C ASP A 101 12.03 -4.39 24.46
N ARG A 102 11.06 -4.11 25.32
CA ARG A 102 10.96 -2.84 26.04
C ARG A 102 12.12 -2.62 27.03
N LYS A 103 12.68 -3.69 27.60
CA LYS A 103 13.73 -3.57 28.63
C LYS A 103 15.11 -3.40 28.01
N THR A 104 15.41 -4.17 26.98
CA THR A 104 16.73 -4.21 26.34
C THR A 104 16.83 -3.25 25.15
N GLY A 105 15.70 -2.83 24.56
CA GLY A 105 15.66 -2.07 23.31
C GLY A 105 16.06 -2.88 22.08
N GLY A 106 16.40 -4.16 22.24
CA GLY A 106 16.79 -5.07 21.17
C GLY A 106 15.58 -5.55 20.35
N LEU A 107 15.82 -5.87 19.08
CA LEU A 107 14.81 -6.55 18.25
C LEU A 107 14.68 -8.00 18.71
N ILE A 108 13.44 -8.49 18.77
CA ILE A 108 13.14 -9.88 19.08
C ILE A 108 13.03 -10.63 17.76
N ASP A 109 13.83 -11.69 17.60
CA ASP A 109 13.71 -12.61 16.47
C ASP A 109 12.44 -13.44 16.61
N PHE A 110 11.63 -13.46 15.55
CA PHE A 110 10.30 -14.07 15.56
C PHE A 110 9.91 -14.52 14.15
N ASP A 111 9.80 -15.83 13.92
CA ASP A 111 9.41 -16.34 12.60
C ASP A 111 7.91 -16.12 12.33
N LEU A 112 7.60 -15.07 11.57
CA LEU A 112 6.25 -14.73 11.14
C LEU A 112 5.69 -15.68 10.06
N TYR A 113 6.52 -16.56 9.49
CA TYR A 113 6.13 -17.53 8.47
C TYR A 113 5.93 -18.94 9.04
N ASP A 114 6.07 -19.13 10.36
CA ASP A 114 5.71 -20.37 11.06
C ASP A 114 4.29 -20.27 11.65
N PRO A 115 3.30 -21.06 11.14
CA PRO A 115 1.94 -21.04 11.67
C PRO A 115 1.84 -21.51 13.14
N VAL A 116 2.83 -22.25 13.66
CA VAL A 116 2.87 -22.64 15.08
C VAL A 116 3.12 -21.43 15.97
N MET A 117 4.02 -20.53 15.55
CA MET A 117 4.31 -19.28 16.27
C MET A 117 3.07 -18.40 16.39
N TRP A 118 2.26 -18.33 15.32
CA TRP A 118 1.01 -17.58 15.33
C TRP A 118 0.01 -18.09 16.38
N GLN A 119 -0.09 -19.41 16.55
CA GLN A 119 -0.96 -20.03 17.56
C GLN A 119 -0.39 -19.83 18.97
N GLN A 120 0.90 -20.10 19.16
CA GLN A 120 1.56 -20.02 20.46
C GLN A 120 1.50 -18.61 21.07
N TYR A 121 1.70 -17.60 20.21
CA TYR A 121 1.76 -16.19 20.59
C TYR A 121 0.48 -15.40 20.25
N ASN A 122 -0.60 -16.09 19.88
CA ASN A 122 -1.92 -15.47 19.69
C ASN A 122 -1.89 -14.22 18.79
N LEU A 123 -1.19 -14.30 17.64
CA LEU A 123 -1.01 -13.16 16.74
C LEU A 123 -2.31 -12.70 16.07
N SER A 124 -3.28 -13.60 15.96
CA SER A 124 -4.62 -13.28 15.49
C SER A 124 -5.65 -14.13 16.24
N PRO A 125 -6.84 -13.60 16.55
CA PRO A 125 -7.92 -14.39 17.13
C PRO A 125 -8.35 -15.57 16.24
N CYS A 126 -8.06 -15.53 14.94
CA CYS A 126 -8.39 -16.61 14.02
C CYS A 126 -7.62 -17.90 14.28
N VAL A 127 -6.49 -17.83 15.00
CA VAL A 127 -5.60 -18.98 15.23
C VAL A 127 -5.31 -19.20 16.71
N SER A 128 -6.01 -18.46 17.57
CA SER A 128 -5.84 -18.59 19.00
C SER A 128 -6.59 -19.79 19.56
N SER A 129 -5.88 -20.65 20.28
CA SER A 129 -6.50 -21.76 21.03
C SER A 129 -7.31 -21.28 22.25
N THR A 130 -7.11 -20.05 22.70
CA THR A 130 -7.89 -19.46 23.80
C THR A 130 -9.24 -18.90 23.37
N ASN A 131 -9.47 -18.75 22.06
CA ASN A 131 -10.80 -18.44 21.54
C ASN A 131 -11.65 -19.70 21.56
N LYS A 132 -12.39 -19.88 22.65
CA LYS A 132 -13.50 -20.85 22.66
C LYS A 132 -14.46 -20.42 21.55
N PRO A 133 -14.80 -21.30 20.58
CA PRO A 133 -15.89 -20.98 19.67
C PRO A 133 -17.09 -20.67 20.56
N THR A 134 -17.65 -19.46 20.42
CA THR A 134 -18.90 -19.13 21.06
C THR A 134 -19.88 -20.19 20.58
N SER A 135 -20.27 -21.10 21.47
CA SER A 135 -21.29 -22.10 21.19
C SER A 135 -22.59 -21.31 21.03
N VAL A 136 -22.83 -20.80 19.82
CA VAL A 136 -24.17 -20.41 19.42
C VAL A 136 -24.92 -21.72 19.44
N GLY A 137 -25.76 -21.92 20.45
CA GLY A 137 -26.57 -23.12 20.58
C GLY A 137 -27.32 -23.36 19.27
N ILE A 138 -26.87 -24.36 18.51
CA ILE A 138 -27.56 -24.80 17.30
C ILE A 138 -28.80 -25.55 17.78
N LEU A 139 -29.85 -24.81 18.10
CA LEU A 139 -31.21 -25.33 18.16
C LEU A 139 -31.69 -25.54 16.71
N SER A 140 -31.31 -26.69 16.17
CA SER A 140 -32.12 -27.55 15.29
C SER A 140 -33.16 -26.88 14.36
N THR A 141 -32.76 -25.99 13.45
CA THR A 141 -33.62 -25.56 12.31
C THR A 141 -32.89 -25.40 10.97
N ALA A 142 -31.63 -25.82 10.86
CA ALA A 142 -30.84 -25.70 9.63
C ALA A 142 -31.05 -26.83 8.60
N SER A 143 -32.00 -27.75 8.80
CA SER A 143 -32.39 -28.75 7.80
C SER A 143 -33.50 -28.28 6.85
N GLY A 144 -34.16 -27.16 7.13
CA GLY A 144 -35.24 -26.61 6.29
C GLY A 144 -34.82 -25.51 5.32
N ALA A 145 -33.80 -24.71 5.65
CA ALA A 145 -33.46 -23.51 4.88
C ALA A 145 -32.61 -23.78 3.61
N MET A 146 -31.86 -24.89 3.57
CA MET A 146 -31.07 -25.28 2.39
C MET A 146 -31.86 -26.06 1.34
N ALA A 147 -33.06 -26.57 1.67
CA ALA A 147 -33.95 -27.24 0.72
C ALA A 147 -34.76 -26.24 -0.13
N THR A 148 -34.90 -24.99 0.31
CA THR A 148 -35.66 -23.94 -0.41
C THR A 148 -34.81 -23.18 -1.43
N VAL A 149 -33.48 -23.21 -1.31
CA VAL A 149 -32.56 -22.45 -2.19
C VAL A 149 -32.16 -23.22 -3.45
N PHE A 150 -32.41 -24.54 -3.51
CA PHE A 150 -32.15 -25.36 -4.71
C PHE A 150 -33.38 -25.59 -5.60
N ARG A 151 -34.49 -24.89 -5.36
CA ARG A 151 -35.72 -25.07 -6.14
C ARG A 151 -36.39 -23.74 -6.53
N GLU A 152 -35.65 -22.84 -7.15
CA GLU A 152 -36.20 -21.86 -8.11
C GLU A 152 -35.06 -21.06 -8.76
N GLY A 153 -34.48 -21.64 -9.81
CA GLY A 153 -33.75 -20.87 -10.81
C GLY A 153 -34.75 -20.25 -11.79
N LYS A 154 -34.99 -18.95 -11.67
CA LYS A 154 -35.36 -17.99 -12.74
C LYS A 154 -35.53 -16.59 -12.13
N ASP A 155 -35.08 -15.58 -12.89
CA ASP A 155 -35.33 -14.14 -12.71
C ASP A 155 -34.54 -13.35 -11.65
N VAL A 156 -33.24 -13.17 -11.90
CA VAL A 156 -32.39 -12.15 -11.26
C VAL A 156 -32.30 -10.85 -12.11
N ARG A 157 -33.02 -10.75 -13.24
CA ARG A 157 -32.90 -9.63 -14.18
C ARG A 157 -33.93 -8.50 -14.01
N GLU A 158 -34.88 -8.64 -13.09
CA GLU A 158 -35.97 -7.65 -12.89
C GLU A 158 -35.85 -6.82 -11.61
N LYS A 159 -34.83 -7.06 -10.77
CA LYS A 159 -34.60 -6.29 -9.52
C LYS A 159 -33.43 -5.30 -9.57
N LEU A 160 -32.77 -5.14 -10.72
CA LEU A 160 -31.65 -4.21 -10.92
C LEU A 160 -32.03 -2.89 -11.64
N SER A 161 -33.32 -2.55 -11.71
CA SER A 161 -33.83 -1.33 -12.37
C SER A 161 -34.35 -0.25 -11.41
N ARG A 162 -34.04 -0.32 -10.10
CA ARG A 162 -34.52 0.66 -9.09
C ARG A 162 -33.42 1.39 -8.31
N TRP A 163 -32.24 1.56 -8.90
CA TRP A 163 -31.22 2.45 -8.34
C TRP A 163 -30.76 3.45 -9.41
N ALA A 164 -31.31 4.66 -9.36
CA ALA A 164 -30.79 5.82 -10.07
C ALA A 164 -30.38 6.87 -9.02
N PRO A 165 -29.15 7.43 -9.08
CA PRO A 165 -28.71 8.46 -8.15
C PRO A 165 -29.26 9.83 -8.58
N SER A 166 -29.91 10.54 -7.67
CA SER A 166 -30.36 11.92 -7.89
C SER A 166 -29.20 12.89 -7.66
N SER A 167 -28.83 13.63 -8.70
CA SER A 167 -27.88 14.76 -8.64
C SER A 167 -28.48 15.97 -7.91
N PRO A 168 -27.69 16.77 -7.17
CA PRO A 168 -28.11 18.11 -6.76
C PRO A 168 -27.57 19.16 -7.74
N GLY A 169 -28.48 19.77 -8.50
CA GLY A 169 -28.23 20.97 -9.30
C GLY A 169 -29.21 22.08 -8.93
N LEU A 170 -28.65 23.21 -8.50
CA LEU A 170 -29.14 24.59 -8.55
C LEU A 170 -30.65 24.84 -8.79
N LEU A 171 -31.28 25.61 -7.91
CA LEU A 171 -32.35 26.53 -8.29
C LEU A 171 -32.11 27.93 -7.70
N LEU A 172 -32.14 28.88 -8.63
CA LEU A 172 -32.18 30.33 -8.48
C LEU A 172 -33.65 30.79 -8.39
N ASP A 173 -33.82 32.09 -8.08
CA ASP A 173 -35.01 32.96 -8.11
C ASP A 173 -35.95 32.96 -6.89
N GLY A 174 -36.37 34.11 -6.33
CA GLY A 174 -36.12 35.50 -6.70
C GLY A 174 -37.09 36.48 -5.99
N THR A 175 -36.57 37.66 -5.63
CA THR A 175 -37.25 38.98 -5.46
C THR A 175 -38.04 39.32 -4.17
N SER A 176 -37.52 40.24 -3.32
CA SER A 176 -37.80 41.71 -3.35
C SER A 176 -37.63 42.45 -2.00
N ARG A 177 -36.78 43.52 -2.04
CA ARG A 177 -36.76 44.83 -1.32
C ARG A 177 -36.77 44.86 0.23
N LYS A 178 -35.86 45.60 0.90
CA LYS A 178 -35.79 47.08 0.93
C LYS A 178 -34.43 47.61 1.48
N LYS A 179 -34.07 48.82 1.02
CA LYS A 179 -32.92 49.75 1.22
C LYS A 179 -32.37 49.86 2.67
N THR A 180 -31.12 50.28 2.95
CA THR A 180 -30.47 51.60 2.66
C THR A 180 -28.93 51.65 2.87
N ALA A 181 -28.22 52.38 1.97
CA ALA A 181 -27.08 53.35 2.13
C ALA A 181 -25.85 53.00 3.03
N ARG A 182 -24.58 53.37 2.77
CA ARG A 182 -23.84 54.30 1.85
C ARG A 182 -22.31 54.06 2.05
N ASP A 183 -21.49 54.36 1.01
CA ASP A 183 -20.14 55.02 0.96
C ASP A 183 -19.10 54.80 2.09
N ASP A 184 -17.77 54.80 1.93
CA ASP A 184 -16.72 55.19 0.95
C ASP A 184 -15.47 54.34 1.34
N GLY A 185 -14.50 53.93 0.52
CA GLY A 185 -13.54 54.73 -0.24
C GLY A 185 -12.12 54.68 0.38
N THR A 186 -11.10 54.37 -0.46
CA THR A 186 -9.63 54.64 -0.30
C THR A 186 -8.82 53.82 0.73
N ALA A 187 -7.49 53.57 0.64
CA ALA A 187 -6.46 53.51 -0.40
C ALA A 187 -5.12 53.09 0.29
N SER A 188 -4.18 52.47 -0.46
CA SER A 188 -2.72 52.45 -0.22
C SER A 188 -2.18 51.67 1.02
N SER A 189 -0.95 51.17 1.13
CA SER A 189 0.20 50.82 0.26
C SER A 189 1.30 50.28 1.21
N GLN A 190 2.34 49.67 0.63
CA GLN A 190 3.69 49.37 1.21
C GLN A 190 3.84 48.04 1.98
N ASN A 191 4.60 47.07 1.44
CA ASN A 191 6.07 46.91 1.44
C ASN A 191 6.61 46.65 2.87
N ASN A 192 7.58 45.78 3.15
CA ASN A 192 8.35 44.74 2.45
C ASN A 192 9.26 44.12 3.55
N PHE A 193 9.95 43.03 3.22
CA PHE A 193 11.18 42.49 3.84
C PHE A 193 11.15 41.29 4.80
N ILE A 194 11.99 40.34 4.33
CA ILE A 194 12.51 39.09 4.87
C ILE A 194 13.73 39.38 5.75
N VAL A 195 13.88 38.69 6.89
CA VAL A 195 15.18 38.38 7.53
C VAL A 195 15.13 36.97 8.15
N ALA A 196 16.20 36.21 7.93
CA ALA A 196 16.45 34.83 8.39
C ALA A 196 16.78 34.73 9.91
N PRO A 197 16.69 33.54 10.53
CA PRO A 197 16.83 33.37 11.99
C PRO A 197 18.26 32.97 12.41
N SER A 198 18.62 33.37 13.63
CA SER A 198 19.79 32.87 14.38
C SER A 198 19.34 32.26 15.72
N ASP A 199 20.05 31.23 16.14
CA ASP A 199 19.86 30.33 17.28
C ASP A 199 19.58 31.00 18.64
N ILE A 200 18.56 30.51 19.37
CA ILE A 200 18.55 30.47 20.85
C ILE A 200 17.83 29.20 21.33
N LEU A 201 18.56 28.39 22.10
CA LEU A 201 18.07 27.31 22.97
C LEU A 201 17.28 27.88 24.16
N VAL A 202 16.00 27.54 24.29
CA VAL A 202 15.27 27.63 25.57
C VAL A 202 14.35 26.42 25.73
N SER A 203 14.49 25.75 26.87
CA SER A 203 13.74 24.57 27.31
C SER A 203 12.39 24.93 27.97
N GLU A 204 11.31 24.29 27.48
CA GLU A 204 10.01 23.87 28.11
C GLU A 204 9.13 24.93 28.82
N PRO A 205 7.77 24.88 28.71
CA PRO A 205 7.00 23.71 29.15
C PRO A 205 5.71 23.32 28.38
N LEU A 206 5.42 22.02 28.40
CA LEU A 206 4.10 21.34 28.52
C LEU A 206 2.85 22.16 28.09
N GLY A 207 2.38 21.95 26.86
CA GLY A 207 1.11 22.47 26.35
C GLY A 207 0.41 21.45 25.46
N ASN A 208 -0.85 21.15 25.79
CA ASN A 208 -1.73 20.19 25.13
C ASN A 208 -1.74 20.32 23.59
N ALA A 209 -1.33 19.25 22.90
CA ALA A 209 -1.55 19.07 21.47
C ALA A 209 -2.63 18.01 21.26
N ASN A 210 -3.88 18.45 21.04
CA ASN A 210 -4.94 17.63 20.46
C ASN A 210 -5.61 18.47 19.36
N GLU A 211 -4.99 18.48 18.18
CA GLU A 211 -5.67 18.81 16.92
C GLU A 211 -4.83 18.21 15.79
N VAL A 212 -5.02 16.92 15.55
CA VAL A 212 -4.56 16.25 14.32
C VAL A 212 -5.78 16.17 13.41
N GLN A 213 -5.74 16.94 12.32
CA GLN A 213 -6.82 17.09 11.36
C GLN A 213 -7.04 15.78 10.61
N GLU A 214 -8.20 15.17 10.84
CA GLU A 214 -8.69 13.93 10.25
C GLU A 214 -9.04 14.16 8.76
N ILE A 215 -8.24 13.61 7.85
CA ILE A 215 -8.55 13.62 6.41
C ILE A 215 -8.95 12.20 6.01
N ALA A 216 -10.26 11.98 5.92
CA ALA A 216 -10.86 10.72 5.48
C ALA A 216 -10.64 10.51 3.97
N ALA A 217 -10.01 9.40 3.59
CA ALA A 217 -9.91 8.95 2.20
C ALA A 217 -10.60 7.58 2.05
N THR A 218 -11.67 7.57 1.27
CA THR A 218 -12.52 6.43 0.97
C THR A 218 -11.91 5.55 -0.11
N GLY A 219 -11.36 4.41 0.27
CA GLY A 219 -10.91 3.36 -0.63
C GLY A 219 -10.44 2.14 0.16
N ALA A 220 -11.13 1.01 0.01
CA ALA A 220 -10.73 -0.25 0.64
C ALA A 220 -9.32 -0.64 0.17
N GLY A 221 -8.31 -0.34 0.99
CA GLY A 221 -6.90 -0.64 0.70
C GLY A 221 -5.88 0.47 0.99
N ALA A 222 -6.29 1.67 1.41
CA ALA A 222 -5.34 2.75 1.69
C ALA A 222 -5.79 3.70 2.81
N ALA A 223 -6.17 3.18 3.97
CA ALA A 223 -6.23 3.99 5.20
C ALA A 223 -4.89 3.87 5.93
N ALA A 224 -4.31 4.99 6.39
CA ALA A 224 -3.38 4.91 7.51
C ALA A 224 -4.22 4.47 8.73
N PRO A 225 -3.97 3.30 9.34
CA PRO A 225 -4.81 2.81 10.42
C PRO A 225 -4.68 3.74 11.63
N SER A 226 -5.82 4.25 12.11
CA SER A 226 -5.91 5.06 13.31
C SER A 226 -6.04 4.12 14.52
N MET A 227 -5.06 4.15 15.43
CA MET A 227 -4.86 3.12 16.47
C MET A 227 -5.33 3.53 17.88
N THR A 228 -6.32 4.40 18.02
CA THR A 228 -6.84 4.79 19.33
C THR A 228 -8.20 4.17 19.63
N THR A 229 -8.22 2.90 20.06
CA THR A 229 -9.37 2.37 20.82
C THR A 229 -8.92 1.50 22.00
N PRO A 230 -9.39 1.77 23.23
CA PRO A 230 -9.04 0.99 24.41
C PRO A 230 -9.78 -0.35 24.45
N ALA A 231 -9.10 -1.36 25.00
CA ALA A 231 -9.54 -2.74 25.13
C ALA A 231 -10.73 -2.91 26.10
N ALA A 232 -11.96 -2.85 25.58
CA ALA A 232 -13.12 -3.50 26.18
C ALA A 232 -13.65 -4.52 25.16
N SER A 233 -14.11 -5.69 25.63
CA SER A 233 -14.55 -6.85 24.84
C SER A 233 -15.27 -6.50 23.53
N ASN A 234 -14.50 -6.36 22.46
CA ASN A 234 -14.97 -5.83 21.19
C ASN A 234 -15.21 -7.01 20.25
N PRO A 235 -16.40 -7.15 19.62
CA PRO A 235 -16.66 -8.21 18.64
C PRO A 235 -15.63 -8.25 17.48
N GLN A 236 -14.90 -7.16 17.26
CA GLN A 236 -13.76 -7.05 16.32
C GLN A 236 -12.63 -8.07 16.56
N ASN A 237 -12.51 -8.59 17.80
CA ASN A 237 -11.42 -9.46 18.22
C ASN A 237 -11.83 -10.95 18.24
N SER A 238 -12.97 -11.29 17.66
CA SER A 238 -13.48 -12.67 17.65
C SER A 238 -13.40 -13.28 16.25
N CYS A 239 -13.10 -14.58 16.20
CA CYS A 239 -13.19 -15.37 14.98
C CYS A 239 -14.35 -16.37 15.12
N THR A 240 -15.22 -16.42 14.12
CA THR A 240 -16.38 -17.32 14.06
C THR A 240 -16.06 -18.65 13.38
N LEU A 241 -14.90 -18.77 12.73
CA LEU A 241 -14.46 -19.96 12.03
C LEU A 241 -13.70 -20.91 12.97
N PRO A 242 -13.85 -22.23 12.81
CA PRO A 242 -13.11 -23.20 13.63
C PRO A 242 -11.63 -23.26 13.24
N LEU A 243 -10.78 -23.63 14.20
CA LEU A 243 -9.33 -23.79 13.98
C LEU A 243 -8.98 -24.81 12.89
N SER A 244 -9.84 -25.82 12.68
CA SER A 244 -9.70 -26.79 11.58
C SER A 244 -9.76 -26.16 10.19
N VAL A 245 -10.29 -24.94 10.06
CA VAL A 245 -10.36 -24.17 8.82
C VAL A 245 -9.27 -23.09 8.78
N THR A 246 -9.09 -22.35 9.88
CA THR A 246 -8.19 -21.19 9.90
C THR A 246 -6.72 -21.57 9.92
N ILE A 247 -6.33 -22.67 10.59
CA ILE A 247 -4.93 -23.12 10.62
C ILE A 247 -4.45 -23.60 9.24
N PRO A 248 -5.16 -24.47 8.51
CA PRO A 248 -4.77 -24.83 7.14
C PRO A 248 -4.77 -23.64 6.17
N TYR A 249 -5.70 -22.69 6.36
CA TYR A 249 -5.69 -21.45 5.59
C TYR A 249 -4.42 -20.63 5.85
N LEU A 250 -4.03 -20.45 7.11
CA LEU A 250 -2.82 -19.72 7.49
C LEU A 250 -1.57 -20.37 6.89
N ASP A 251 -1.39 -21.68 7.10
CA ASP A 251 -0.26 -22.44 6.59
C ASP A 251 -0.08 -22.25 5.07
N ARG A 252 -1.17 -22.49 4.32
CA ARG A 252 -1.16 -22.29 2.87
C ARG A 252 -0.82 -20.85 2.49
N THR A 253 -1.42 -19.87 3.17
CA THR A 253 -1.27 -18.44 2.84
C THR A 253 0.15 -17.96 3.13
N LEU A 254 0.74 -18.32 4.28
CA LEU A 254 2.13 -17.99 4.62
C LEU A 254 3.09 -18.63 3.63
N ARG A 255 2.89 -19.89 3.26
CA ARG A 255 3.72 -20.59 2.27
C ARG A 255 3.65 -19.96 0.88
N GLU A 256 2.44 -19.67 0.39
CA GLU A 256 2.23 -18.99 -0.90
C GLU A 256 2.83 -17.58 -0.89
N THR A 257 2.70 -16.85 0.22
CA THR A 257 3.27 -15.51 0.39
C THR A 257 4.78 -15.54 0.39
N LYS A 258 5.40 -16.46 1.15
CA LYS A 258 6.85 -16.64 1.18
C LYS A 258 7.41 -16.97 -0.21
N LYS A 259 6.70 -17.82 -0.96
CA LYS A 259 7.02 -18.10 -2.36
C LYS A 259 6.88 -16.84 -3.22
N PHE A 260 5.77 -16.11 -3.13
CA PHE A 260 5.59 -14.88 -3.91
C PHE A 260 6.71 -13.88 -3.63
N ARG A 261 7.07 -13.65 -2.37
CA ARG A 261 8.15 -12.74 -1.98
C ARG A 261 9.51 -13.16 -2.51
N SER A 262 9.86 -14.45 -2.48
CA SER A 262 11.12 -14.91 -3.07
C SER A 262 11.17 -14.69 -4.59
N GLU A 263 10.03 -14.77 -5.27
CA GLU A 263 9.91 -14.48 -6.71
C GLU A 263 10.05 -12.99 -7.05
N LEU A 264 9.97 -12.10 -6.04
CA LEU A 264 10.20 -10.66 -6.21
C LEU A 264 11.68 -10.27 -6.19
N ALA A 265 12.58 -11.16 -5.78
CA ALA A 265 14.00 -10.88 -5.72
C ALA A 265 14.57 -10.54 -7.10
N PHE A 266 15.56 -9.64 -7.11
CA PHE A 266 16.32 -9.35 -8.32
C PHE A 266 17.00 -10.62 -8.86
N GLN A 267 16.92 -10.86 -10.16
CA GLN A 267 17.57 -12.00 -10.80
C GLN A 267 18.75 -11.51 -11.66
N PRO A 268 20.01 -11.79 -11.26
CA PRO A 268 21.19 -11.34 -12.01
C PRO A 268 21.21 -11.80 -13.47
N ALA A 269 20.65 -12.97 -13.78
CA ALA A 269 20.55 -13.49 -15.14
C ALA A 269 19.66 -12.63 -16.06
N LEU A 270 18.76 -11.83 -15.48
CA LEU A 270 17.83 -10.94 -16.19
C LEU A 270 18.27 -9.47 -16.15
N ALA A 271 19.44 -9.15 -15.57
CA ALA A 271 19.87 -7.78 -15.30
C ALA A 271 19.78 -6.85 -16.52
N GLU A 272 20.29 -7.28 -17.68
CA GLU A 272 20.26 -6.49 -18.93
C GLU A 272 18.87 -6.40 -19.58
N GLN A 273 17.89 -7.18 -19.10
CA GLN A 273 16.52 -7.19 -19.61
C GLN A 273 15.57 -6.35 -18.78
N TYR A 274 15.96 -5.98 -17.55
CA TYR A 274 15.10 -5.18 -16.69
C TYR A 274 14.92 -3.75 -17.24
N PRO A 275 13.71 -3.19 -17.15
CA PRO A 275 13.47 -1.81 -17.55
C PRO A 275 14.18 -0.84 -16.59
N PRO A 276 14.55 0.36 -17.06
CA PRO A 276 14.99 1.43 -16.17
C PRO A 276 13.89 1.73 -15.15
N CYS A 277 14.28 1.96 -13.91
CA CYS A 277 13.36 2.23 -12.81
C CYS A 277 13.60 3.60 -12.18
N ALA A 278 12.57 4.21 -11.63
CA ALA A 278 12.64 5.40 -10.80
C ALA A 278 11.87 5.15 -9.50
N VAL A 279 12.23 5.86 -8.43
CA VAL A 279 11.63 5.73 -7.10
C VAL A 279 11.11 7.08 -6.63
N LEU A 280 9.85 7.13 -6.24
CA LEU A 280 9.24 8.24 -5.51
C LEU A 280 8.98 7.80 -4.07
N TYR A 281 9.51 8.55 -3.10
CA TYR A 281 9.43 8.21 -1.68
C TYR A 281 9.28 9.46 -0.81
N SER A 282 8.84 9.27 0.44
CA SER A 282 8.74 10.33 1.44
C SER A 282 9.49 9.97 2.73
N LYS A 283 9.91 10.98 3.47
CA LYS A 283 10.51 10.89 4.81
C LYS A 283 9.75 11.74 5.84
N THR A 284 8.67 12.42 5.44
CA THR A 284 8.06 13.51 6.23
C THR A 284 7.07 13.03 7.27
N THR A 285 6.63 11.77 7.21
CA THR A 285 5.60 11.23 8.10
C THR A 285 6.17 10.13 9.00
N PRO A 286 5.99 10.22 10.33
CA PRO A 286 6.35 9.14 11.25
C PRO A 286 5.71 7.82 10.83
N THR A 287 6.53 6.81 10.61
CA THR A 287 6.11 5.52 10.05
C THR A 287 6.52 4.38 10.96
N VAL A 288 5.60 3.44 11.20
CA VAL A 288 5.81 2.32 12.13
C VAL A 288 6.96 1.43 11.66
N LYS A 289 7.92 1.21 12.56
CA LYS A 289 9.07 0.35 12.38
C LYS A 289 8.97 -0.95 13.17
N ALA A 290 8.43 -0.89 14.38
CA ALA A 290 8.27 -2.04 15.27
C ALA A 290 7.22 -1.75 16.35
N ALA A 291 6.72 -2.79 17.01
CA ALA A 291 5.95 -2.69 18.25
C ALA A 291 6.83 -3.06 19.45
N ARG A 292 6.86 -2.20 20.47
CA ARG A 292 7.52 -2.50 21.76
C ARG A 292 6.66 -3.45 22.59
N VAL A 293 7.30 -4.49 23.11
CA VAL A 293 6.67 -5.55 23.91
C VAL A 293 7.55 -5.93 25.09
N ASN A 294 6.95 -6.51 26.13
CA ASN A 294 7.70 -7.03 27.29
C ASN A 294 8.15 -8.48 27.03
N GLY A 295 9.21 -8.67 26.23
CA GLY A 295 9.68 -9.98 25.80
C GLY A 295 8.66 -10.79 25.01
N LEU A 296 8.92 -12.10 24.88
CA LEU A 296 8.06 -13.05 24.17
C LEU A 296 6.63 -13.14 24.75
N GLU A 297 6.49 -13.07 26.08
CA GLU A 297 5.17 -13.00 26.73
C GLU A 297 4.41 -11.71 26.38
N GLY A 298 5.13 -10.61 26.15
CA GLY A 298 4.54 -9.38 25.65
C GLY A 298 3.96 -9.53 24.24
N ILE A 299 4.59 -10.32 23.37
CA ILE A 299 4.03 -10.64 22.05
C ILE A 299 2.68 -11.35 22.24
N LYS A 300 2.60 -12.29 23.18
CA LYS A 300 1.37 -13.05 23.42
C LYS A 300 0.22 -12.22 23.99
N ASN A 301 0.49 -11.19 24.77
CA ASN A 301 -0.54 -10.53 25.60
C ASN A 301 -0.76 -9.04 25.30
N SER A 302 0.09 -8.41 24.48
CA SER A 302 0.01 -6.97 24.18
C SER A 302 -1.01 -6.64 23.08
N ASP A 303 -1.55 -5.43 23.10
CA ASP A 303 -2.39 -4.88 22.04
C ASP A 303 -1.59 -4.26 20.87
N TYR A 304 -0.25 -4.23 20.99
CA TYR A 304 0.69 -3.62 20.03
C TYR A 304 0.54 -2.10 19.86
N SER A 305 0.05 -1.39 20.89
CA SER A 305 -0.13 0.07 20.88
C SER A 305 1.16 0.88 21.09
N ASP A 306 2.18 0.32 21.75
CA ASP A 306 3.48 1.00 21.96
C ASP A 306 4.35 0.84 20.71
N LEU A 307 4.26 1.81 19.80
CA LEU A 307 4.93 1.75 18.50
C LEU A 307 6.26 2.51 18.49
N VAL A 308 7.21 1.98 17.72
CA VAL A 308 8.48 2.63 17.37
C VAL A 308 8.36 3.18 15.97
N PHE A 309 8.71 4.45 15.78
CA PHE A 309 8.60 5.14 14.51
C PHE A 309 9.96 5.44 13.87
N GLY A 310 9.97 5.55 12.55
CA GLY A 310 11.07 6.07 11.75
C GLY A 310 10.55 6.96 10.61
N ALA A 311 11.46 7.52 9.83
CA ALA A 311 11.11 8.38 8.70
C ALA A 311 10.52 7.59 7.53
N GLY A 312 9.34 7.98 7.04
CA GLY A 312 8.67 7.39 5.89
C GLY A 312 7.50 8.22 5.41
N ASP A 313 6.54 7.57 4.77
CA ASP A 313 5.34 8.18 4.18
C ASP A 313 4.06 7.98 5.02
N GLY A 314 4.19 7.44 6.23
CA GLY A 314 3.10 7.09 7.15
C GLY A 314 2.65 5.63 7.05
N VAL A 315 3.10 4.91 6.02
CA VAL A 315 2.82 3.48 5.82
C VAL A 315 4.12 2.70 5.61
N VAL A 316 4.98 3.19 4.72
CA VAL A 316 6.23 2.58 4.28
C VAL A 316 7.41 3.43 4.74
N LEU A 317 8.35 2.80 5.45
CA LEU A 317 9.60 3.46 5.82
C LEU A 317 10.35 3.86 4.56
N SER A 318 10.97 5.03 4.56
CA SER A 318 11.70 5.55 3.40
C SER A 318 12.77 4.59 2.86
N ARG A 319 13.44 3.84 3.75
CA ARG A 319 14.44 2.82 3.37
C ARG A 319 13.79 1.60 2.70
N GLU A 320 12.59 1.23 3.13
CA GLU A 320 11.84 0.08 2.62
C GLU A 320 11.10 0.39 1.31
N ALA A 321 10.96 1.67 0.95
CA ALA A 321 10.42 2.12 -0.33
C ALA A 321 11.45 2.10 -1.47
N MET A 322 12.73 1.83 -1.16
CA MET A 322 13.79 1.76 -2.16
C MET A 322 13.67 0.47 -2.98
N LEU A 323 14.24 0.48 -4.18
CA LEU A 323 14.43 -0.75 -4.96
C LEU A 323 15.44 -1.67 -4.27
N PRO A 324 15.27 -3.01 -4.38
CA PRO A 324 16.30 -3.95 -3.98
C PRO A 324 17.61 -3.72 -4.75
N ASP A 325 18.71 -4.17 -4.17
CA ASP A 325 20.02 -4.12 -4.81
C ASP A 325 20.00 -4.90 -6.15
N GLY A 326 20.73 -4.37 -7.14
CA GLY A 326 20.83 -4.92 -8.49
C GLY A 326 19.96 -4.21 -9.53
N TYR A 327 18.82 -3.62 -9.16
CA TYR A 327 18.01 -2.85 -10.10
C TYR A 327 18.66 -1.51 -10.48
N THR A 328 18.59 -1.15 -11.76
CA THR A 328 19.00 0.17 -12.24
C THR A 328 17.96 1.22 -11.88
N CYS A 329 18.34 2.12 -10.97
CA CYS A 329 17.50 3.23 -10.53
C CYS A 329 18.02 4.53 -11.15
N GLU A 330 17.34 5.04 -12.17
CA GLU A 330 17.68 6.28 -12.89
C GLU A 330 17.53 7.51 -12.00
N LYS A 331 16.47 7.54 -11.18
CA LYS A 331 16.18 8.66 -10.29
C LYS A 331 15.49 8.20 -9.02
N ARG A 332 15.88 8.82 -7.90
CA ARG A 332 15.13 8.79 -6.64
C ARG A 332 14.68 10.20 -6.34
N VAL A 333 13.38 10.40 -6.15
CA VAL A 333 12.80 11.71 -5.88
C VAL A 333 12.10 11.66 -4.52
N HIS A 334 12.45 12.62 -3.67
CA HIS A 334 11.80 12.84 -2.41
C HIS A 334 10.53 13.66 -2.61
N CYS A 335 9.46 13.31 -1.91
CA CYS A 335 8.20 14.00 -1.87
C CYS A 335 7.82 14.27 -0.41
N ASP A 336 7.19 15.40 -0.13
CA ASP A 336 6.76 15.76 1.22
C ASP A 336 5.37 15.23 1.59
N ARG A 337 4.72 14.50 0.68
CA ARG A 337 3.37 13.95 0.86
C ARG A 337 3.39 12.60 1.57
N GLY A 338 2.28 12.27 2.23
CA GLY A 338 2.03 10.95 2.81
C GLY A 338 1.67 9.90 1.75
N HIS A 339 1.63 8.63 2.16
CA HIS A 339 1.54 7.46 1.28
C HIS A 339 0.43 7.56 0.23
N ILE A 340 -0.78 7.92 0.65
CA ILE A 340 -1.98 7.98 -0.21
C ILE A 340 -1.85 9.06 -1.29
N SER A 341 -1.19 10.18 -0.95
CA SER A 341 -1.09 11.35 -1.81
C SER A 341 0.25 11.50 -2.51
N LEU A 342 1.15 10.51 -2.42
CA LEU A 342 2.48 10.51 -3.06
C LEU A 342 2.42 10.92 -4.53
N LEU A 343 1.54 10.29 -5.32
CA LEU A 343 1.39 10.58 -6.75
C LEU A 343 0.72 11.94 -7.04
N GLY A 344 0.21 12.63 -6.01
CA GLY A 344 -0.32 13.99 -6.13
C GLY A 344 0.76 15.07 -6.20
N ASP A 345 2.03 14.72 -5.97
CA ASP A 345 3.17 15.60 -6.23
C ASP A 345 3.59 15.49 -7.71
N LEU A 346 2.90 16.26 -8.55
CA LEU A 346 3.08 16.19 -10.01
C LEU A 346 4.47 16.63 -10.46
N GLU A 347 5.14 17.50 -9.71
CA GLU A 347 6.52 17.92 -10.02
C GLU A 347 7.49 16.77 -9.76
N ALA A 348 7.37 16.11 -8.60
CA ALA A 348 8.19 14.95 -8.27
C ALA A 348 7.94 13.76 -9.20
N VAL A 349 6.68 13.51 -9.57
CA VAL A 349 6.30 12.52 -10.58
C VAL A 349 6.90 12.89 -11.95
N GLY A 350 6.81 14.16 -12.35
CA GLY A 350 7.38 14.66 -13.60
C GLY A 350 8.89 14.40 -13.71
N GLN A 351 9.64 14.69 -12.65
CA GLN A 351 11.08 14.41 -12.59
C GLN A 351 11.41 12.91 -12.74
N CYS A 352 10.59 12.04 -12.15
CA CYS A 352 10.74 10.60 -12.34
C CYS A 352 10.49 10.18 -13.79
N ILE A 353 9.41 10.68 -14.40
CA ILE A 353 9.03 10.37 -15.78
C ILE A 353 10.10 10.85 -16.75
N GLU A 354 10.60 12.07 -16.59
CA GLU A 354 11.67 12.64 -17.41
C GLU A 354 12.91 11.74 -17.41
N ALA A 355 13.38 11.32 -16.23
CA ALA A 355 14.53 10.42 -16.10
C ALA A 355 14.30 9.06 -16.80
N LEU A 356 13.08 8.52 -16.73
CA LEU A 356 12.73 7.27 -17.41
C LEU A 356 12.66 7.43 -18.94
N LEU A 357 12.17 8.55 -19.44
CA LEU A 357 12.14 8.85 -20.87
C LEU A 357 13.55 9.00 -21.45
N GLU A 358 14.44 9.69 -20.74
CA GLU A 358 15.85 9.77 -21.12
C GLU A 358 16.52 8.39 -21.14
N ALA A 359 16.25 7.56 -20.13
CA ALA A 359 16.79 6.21 -20.04
C ALA A 359 16.30 5.32 -21.19
N ARG A 360 15.01 5.43 -21.57
CA ARG A 360 14.46 4.76 -22.74
C ARG A 360 15.20 5.16 -24.02
N GLU A 361 15.43 6.45 -24.23
CA GLU A 361 16.14 6.94 -25.42
C GLU A 361 17.58 6.42 -25.46
N ARG A 362 18.28 6.39 -24.31
CA ARG A 362 19.61 5.76 -24.19
C ARG A 362 19.57 4.27 -24.57
N ASN A 363 18.58 3.53 -24.07
CA ASN A 363 18.44 2.09 -24.32
C ASN A 363 18.14 1.78 -25.79
N LYS A 364 17.26 2.57 -26.43
CA LYS A 364 16.98 2.47 -27.87
C LYS A 364 18.22 2.67 -28.71
N ARG A 365 19.00 3.71 -28.42
CA ARG A 365 20.28 3.97 -29.11
C ARG A 365 21.27 2.83 -28.95
N ARG A 366 21.35 2.22 -27.75
CA ARG A 366 22.19 1.04 -27.49
C ARG A 366 21.75 -0.15 -28.34
N LEU A 367 20.45 -0.42 -28.41
CA LEU A 367 19.87 -1.50 -29.21
C LEU A 367 20.16 -1.34 -30.71
N LEU A 368 19.93 -0.14 -31.25
CA LEU A 368 20.20 0.16 -32.67
C LEU A 368 21.68 -0.01 -33.02
N ARG A 369 22.61 0.38 -32.13
CA ARG A 369 24.05 0.16 -32.33
C ARG A 369 24.43 -1.32 -32.37
N THR A 370 23.81 -2.14 -31.52
CA THR A 370 24.05 -3.58 -31.50
C THR A 370 23.53 -4.26 -32.76
N LEU A 371 22.32 -3.88 -33.21
CA LEU A 371 21.71 -4.39 -34.45
C LEU A 371 22.53 -3.98 -35.69
N GLY A 372 23.00 -2.74 -35.75
CA GLY A 372 23.85 -2.24 -36.84
C GLY A 372 25.26 -2.85 -36.88
N ARG A 373 25.71 -3.49 -35.79
CA ARG A 373 26.98 -4.26 -35.77
C ARG A 373 26.79 -5.73 -36.17
N SER A 374 25.56 -6.27 -36.11
CA SER A 374 25.27 -7.67 -36.43
C SER A 374 24.96 -7.93 -37.92
N THR A 375 24.88 -6.90 -38.76
CA THR A 375 24.86 -7.09 -40.22
C THR A 375 26.26 -7.52 -40.69
N PRO A 376 26.44 -8.72 -41.26
CA PRO A 376 27.71 -9.08 -41.87
C PRO A 376 28.03 -8.03 -42.93
N SER A 377 29.23 -7.46 -42.89
CA SER A 377 29.75 -6.71 -44.03
C SER A 377 29.80 -7.69 -45.21
N SER A 378 28.80 -7.64 -46.09
CA SER A 378 28.84 -8.34 -47.36
C SER A 378 29.92 -7.67 -48.21
N ALA A 379 31.13 -8.21 -48.11
CA ALA A 379 32.19 -8.01 -49.09
C ALA A 379 31.93 -8.90 -50.31
#